data_AF-G4NGJ6-F1
#
_entry.id   AF-G4NGJ6-F1
#
_cell.length_a   1.000
_cell.length_b   1.000
_cell.length_c   1.000
_cell.angle_alpha   90.00
_cell.angle_beta   90.00
_cell.angle_gamma   90.00
#
_symmetry.space_group_name_H-M   'P 1'
#
loop_
_entity.id
_entity.type
_entity.pdbx_description
1 polymer ?
#
loop_
_entity_poly.entity_id
_entity_poly.type
_entity_poly.pdbx_seq_one_letter_code
_entity_poly.pdbx_strand_id
1 'polypeptide(L)'
;MAFDEISGSFAALNIQDNTGTQRQLPFSWSAFHAHFEDVARDVPPFLFRVCYPDSSGILSGNWILSQDAAQLDTKPGSQTSMGSRPAAEVADALNRHLWWLPKSPGHSNFVSWTSSFLFALKLVIYLRHRRKLSLEEIHIVIINTKRFPKLVFVRDAYLIDKYTKSLKEDAILYDRNCYRKSLDSLWEMRQKGYYFGEFLSQGALCIEGKSSVVCAAELARCGIFELHPEFLEGSIEWANWVTRRRQQW
;
A
#
# COMPACT_ATOMS: atom_id res chain seq x y z
N MET A 1 11.72 -8.59 23.82
CA MET A 1 12.99 -9.21 23.37
C MET A 1 12.99 -9.56 21.87
N ALA A 2 11.86 -9.90 21.23
CA ALA A 2 11.82 -10.24 19.80
C ALA A 2 11.77 -9.05 18.81
N PHE A 3 11.38 -7.84 19.23
CA PHE A 3 11.24 -6.68 18.33
C PHE A 3 12.59 -6.05 17.94
N ASP A 4 13.55 -6.04 18.86
CA ASP A 4 14.91 -5.53 18.58
C ASP A 4 15.66 -6.41 17.57
N GLU A 5 15.40 -7.72 17.56
CA GLU A 5 15.96 -8.65 16.56
C GLU A 5 15.37 -8.45 15.16
N ILE A 6 14.05 -8.19 15.05
CA ILE A 6 13.39 -7.96 13.76
C ILE A 6 13.72 -6.56 13.20
N SER A 7 13.68 -5.53 14.05
CA SER A 7 14.07 -4.16 13.67
C SER A 7 15.56 -4.07 13.31
N GLY A 8 16.42 -4.76 14.07
CA GLY A 8 17.85 -4.92 13.76
C GLY A 8 18.09 -5.68 12.46
N SER A 9 17.27 -6.68 12.15
CA SER A 9 17.35 -7.44 10.88
C SER A 9 16.98 -6.60 9.66
N PHE A 10 16.05 -5.66 9.78
CA PHE A 10 15.75 -4.72 8.69
C PHE A 10 16.87 -3.70 8.46
N ALA A 11 17.62 -3.33 9.50
CA ALA A 11 18.82 -2.49 9.37
C ALA A 11 19.99 -3.23 8.70
N ALA A 12 20.03 -4.56 8.79
CA ALA A 12 21.01 -5.41 8.12
C ALA A 12 20.72 -5.69 6.63
N LEU A 13 19.56 -5.27 6.11
CA LEU A 13 19.28 -5.32 4.67
C LEU A 13 20.20 -4.31 3.97
N ASN A 14 21.09 -4.82 3.12
CA ASN A 14 22.10 -4.02 2.42
C ASN A 14 21.48 -3.21 1.28
N ILE A 15 20.77 -2.13 1.62
CA ILE A 15 20.11 -1.24 0.67
C ILE A 15 21.18 -0.23 0.13
N GLN A 16 21.60 -0.38 -1.13
CA GLN A 16 22.69 0.41 -1.75
C GLN A 16 22.22 1.65 -2.52
N ASP A 17 22.43 2.88 -2.03
CA ASP A 17 21.93 4.11 -2.68
C ASP A 17 22.48 4.36 -4.10
N ASN A 18 21.59 4.63 -5.07
CA ASN A 18 21.93 5.17 -6.39
C ASN A 18 20.96 6.31 -6.75
N THR A 19 21.43 7.56 -6.82
CA THR A 19 20.59 8.77 -6.83
C THR A 19 20.22 9.30 -8.22
N GLY A 20 20.38 8.52 -9.30
CA GLY A 20 20.37 9.02 -10.69
C GLY A 20 19.03 9.02 -11.46
N THR A 21 17.93 8.46 -10.95
CA THR A 21 16.73 8.16 -11.76
C THR A 21 15.41 8.56 -11.07
N GLN A 22 15.21 9.85 -10.79
CA GLN A 22 13.97 10.34 -10.21
C GLN A 22 12.83 10.48 -11.24
N ARG A 23 12.09 9.38 -11.47
CA ARG A 23 10.64 9.49 -11.68
C ARG A 23 9.99 9.08 -10.37
N GLN A 24 9.63 10.07 -9.56
CA GLN A 24 8.81 9.91 -8.37
C GLN A 24 7.79 11.04 -8.40
N LEU A 25 6.54 10.77 -8.04
CA LEU A 25 5.46 11.77 -8.07
C LEU A 25 4.98 12.05 -6.64
N PRO A 26 5.56 13.05 -5.93
CA PRO A 26 5.07 13.45 -4.62
C PRO A 26 3.63 13.96 -4.68
N PHE A 27 2.88 13.74 -3.60
CA PHE A 27 1.58 14.37 -3.39
C PHE A 27 1.77 15.89 -3.20
N SER A 28 0.88 16.69 -3.79
CA SER A 28 0.88 18.14 -3.55
C SER A 28 0.38 18.43 -2.13
N TRP A 29 1.09 19.29 -1.40
CA TRP A 29 0.73 19.65 -0.03
C TRP A 29 -0.56 20.46 0.09
N SER A 30 -0.84 21.35 -0.87
CA SER A 30 -2.07 22.19 -0.89
C SER A 30 -3.37 21.39 -0.88
N ALA A 31 -3.26 20.07 -0.94
CA ALA A 31 -4.31 19.11 -0.87
C ALA A 31 -4.91 18.91 0.53
N PHE A 32 -4.17 18.97 1.64
CA PHE A 32 -4.63 18.33 2.88
C PHE A 32 -5.28 19.30 3.88
N HIS A 33 -6.22 18.79 4.69
CA HIS A 33 -6.80 19.52 5.83
C HIS A 33 -5.90 19.52 7.08
N ALA A 34 -4.94 18.59 7.17
CA ALA A 34 -3.94 18.50 8.24
C ALA A 34 -2.76 19.45 8.02
N HIS A 35 -1.82 19.56 8.97
CA HIS A 35 -0.56 20.29 8.81
C HIS A 35 0.53 19.46 8.10
N PHE A 36 1.44 20.13 7.38
CA PHE A 36 2.43 19.48 6.50
C PHE A 36 3.32 18.56 7.29
N GLU A 37 3.76 19.07 8.42
CA GLU A 37 4.70 18.42 9.29
C GLU A 37 4.09 17.17 9.93
N ASP A 38 2.77 17.12 10.10
CA ASP A 38 2.09 15.96 10.67
C ASP A 38 2.03 14.84 9.62
N VAL A 39 1.55 15.14 8.41
CA VAL A 39 1.46 14.16 7.32
C VAL A 39 2.85 13.62 6.94
N ALA A 40 3.87 14.48 6.94
CA ALA A 40 5.23 14.06 6.61
C ALA A 40 5.89 13.24 7.73
N ARG A 41 5.62 13.54 9.01
CA ARG A 41 6.17 12.79 10.17
C ARG A 41 5.47 11.46 10.39
N ASP A 42 4.25 11.33 9.91
CA ASP A 42 3.41 10.15 10.07
C ASP A 42 3.85 8.94 9.21
N VAL A 43 4.73 9.16 8.23
CA VAL A 43 5.29 8.08 7.40
C VAL A 43 6.31 7.26 8.21
N PRO A 44 6.07 5.96 8.42
CA PRO A 44 7.01 5.10 9.14
C PRO A 44 8.30 4.90 8.34
N PRO A 45 9.44 4.57 9.00
CA PRO A 45 10.73 4.39 8.32
C PRO A 45 10.72 3.26 7.29
N PHE A 46 9.85 2.28 7.46
CA PHE A 46 9.70 1.16 6.53
C PHE A 46 8.25 0.99 6.11
N LEU A 47 8.06 0.70 4.82
CA LEU A 47 6.79 0.29 4.26
C LEU A 47 6.98 -1.00 3.45
N PHE A 48 5.91 -1.80 3.40
CA PHE A 48 5.90 -3.11 2.80
C PHE A 48 4.86 -3.15 1.68
N ARG A 49 5.17 -3.85 0.59
CA ARG A 49 4.22 -4.14 -0.48
C ARG A 49 4.35 -5.59 -0.90
N VAL A 50 3.23 -6.28 -1.00
CA VAL A 50 3.16 -7.63 -1.57
C VAL A 50 2.92 -7.51 -3.08
N CYS A 51 3.84 -8.03 -3.88
CA CYS A 51 3.81 -8.05 -5.33
C CYS A 51 3.55 -9.48 -5.82
N TYR A 52 2.68 -9.61 -6.82
CA TYR A 52 2.30 -10.87 -7.48
C TYR A 52 1.75 -10.56 -8.89
N PRO A 53 1.64 -11.55 -9.81
CA PRO A 53 1.33 -11.31 -11.23
C PRO A 53 0.11 -10.43 -11.54
N ASP A 54 -0.94 -10.47 -10.71
CA ASP A 54 -2.18 -9.70 -10.90
C ASP A 54 -2.32 -8.50 -9.95
N SER A 55 -1.25 -8.11 -9.26
CA SER A 55 -1.31 -6.99 -8.33
C SER A 55 -1.42 -5.65 -9.08
N SER A 56 -2.24 -4.71 -8.60
CA SER A 56 -2.43 -3.40 -9.25
C SER A 56 -1.20 -2.48 -9.24
N GLY A 57 -0.10 -2.91 -8.62
CA GLY A 57 1.15 -2.17 -8.61
C GLY A 57 2.27 -3.13 -8.94
N ILE A 58 2.84 -2.94 -10.12
CA ILE A 58 3.68 -3.90 -10.82
C ILE A 58 5.13 -3.68 -10.43
N LEU A 59 5.80 -4.75 -10.00
CA LEU A 59 7.25 -4.77 -9.84
C LEU A 59 7.88 -5.04 -11.21
N SER A 60 8.65 -4.09 -11.72
CA SER A 60 9.35 -4.18 -13.01
C SER A 60 10.80 -3.73 -12.83
N GLY A 61 11.72 -4.67 -12.70
CA GLY A 61 13.11 -4.39 -12.35
C GLY A 61 13.19 -3.57 -11.05
N ASN A 62 13.82 -2.40 -11.12
CA ASN A 62 13.97 -1.47 -9.99
C ASN A 62 12.79 -0.49 -9.82
N TRP A 63 11.61 -0.81 -10.35
CA TRP A 63 10.46 0.08 -10.36
C TRP A 63 9.23 -0.59 -9.78
N ILE A 64 8.46 0.19 -9.00
CA ILE A 64 7.08 -0.10 -8.67
C ILE A 64 6.19 0.85 -9.47
N LEU A 65 5.36 0.28 -10.34
CA LEU A 65 4.50 1.03 -11.25
C LEU A 65 3.06 0.92 -10.78
N SER A 66 2.35 2.04 -10.65
CA SER A 66 0.88 2.02 -10.62
C SER A 66 0.33 1.35 -11.89
N GLN A 67 -0.92 0.90 -11.83
CA GLN A 67 -1.61 0.34 -13.00
C GLN A 67 -1.59 1.31 -14.19
N ASP A 68 -1.75 2.62 -13.93
CA ASP A 68 -1.67 3.65 -14.95
C ASP A 68 -0.23 3.84 -15.48
N ALA A 69 0.78 3.81 -14.59
CA ALA A 69 2.19 3.97 -14.96
C ALA A 69 2.77 2.79 -15.74
N ALA A 70 2.18 1.61 -15.63
CA ALA A 70 2.59 0.42 -16.38
C ALA A 70 2.04 0.35 -17.81
N GLN A 71 1.07 1.21 -18.16
CA GLN A 71 0.50 1.22 -19.51
C GLN A 71 1.43 1.98 -20.48
N LEU A 72 1.87 1.27 -21.52
CA LEU A 72 2.78 1.78 -22.56
C LEU A 72 2.12 2.86 -23.43
N ASP A 73 0.80 2.82 -23.60
CA ASP A 73 0.02 3.90 -24.21
C ASP A 73 -0.15 5.03 -23.19
N THR A 74 0.80 5.95 -23.22
CA THR A 74 0.91 7.15 -22.38
C THR A 74 -0.35 8.01 -22.41
N LYS A 75 -1.36 7.65 -21.60
CA LYS A 75 -2.34 8.63 -21.18
C LYS A 75 -1.64 9.65 -20.27
N PRO A 76 -1.90 10.97 -20.40
CA PRO A 76 -1.35 11.99 -19.52
C PRO A 76 -1.52 11.65 -18.03
N GLY A 77 -2.62 10.95 -17.70
CA GLY A 77 -2.96 10.53 -16.34
C GLY A 77 -1.87 9.74 -15.59
N SER A 78 -1.02 8.94 -16.27
CA SER A 78 0.02 8.16 -15.60
C SER A 78 1.18 9.01 -15.06
N GLN A 79 1.39 10.18 -15.65
CA GLN A 79 2.41 11.16 -15.24
C GLN A 79 1.82 12.33 -14.45
N THR A 80 0.51 12.51 -14.48
CA THR A 80 -0.17 13.56 -13.72
C THR A 80 -0.38 13.11 -12.27
N SER A 81 0.12 13.92 -11.35
CA SER A 81 -0.18 13.79 -9.92
C SER A 81 -1.70 13.78 -9.72
N MET A 82 -2.21 12.88 -8.89
CA MET A 82 -3.65 12.83 -8.58
C MET A 82 -4.14 14.17 -8.02
N GLY A 83 -3.28 14.92 -7.32
CA GLY A 83 -3.61 16.26 -6.81
C GLY A 83 -3.90 17.32 -7.88
N SER A 84 -3.53 17.07 -9.14
CA SER A 84 -3.78 17.99 -10.26
C SER A 84 -5.06 17.65 -11.05
N ARG A 85 -5.75 16.56 -10.69
CA ARG A 85 -7.00 16.15 -11.33
C ARG A 85 -8.22 16.74 -10.59
N PRO A 86 -9.41 16.82 -11.23
CA PRO A 86 -10.63 17.23 -10.55
C PRO A 86 -10.91 16.38 -9.30
N ALA A 87 -11.31 17.02 -8.20
CA ALA A 87 -11.45 16.35 -6.91
C ALA A 87 -12.40 15.15 -6.93
N ALA A 88 -13.48 15.20 -7.72
CA ALA A 88 -14.40 14.08 -7.90
C ALA A 88 -13.77 12.87 -8.59
N GLU A 89 -12.88 13.09 -9.57
CA GLU A 89 -12.15 12.01 -10.23
C GLU A 89 -11.17 11.35 -9.26
N VAL A 90 -10.50 12.15 -8.42
CA VAL A 90 -9.58 11.63 -7.41
C VAL A 90 -10.33 10.84 -6.34
N ALA A 91 -11.50 11.33 -5.92
CA ALA A 91 -12.35 10.65 -4.95
C ALA A 91 -12.81 9.27 -5.46
N ASP A 92 -13.28 9.19 -6.70
CA ASP A 92 -13.68 7.93 -7.34
C ASP A 92 -12.49 6.97 -7.51
N ALA A 93 -11.36 7.48 -8.00
CA ALA A 93 -10.12 6.71 -8.13
C ALA A 93 -9.65 6.14 -6.78
N LEU A 94 -9.68 6.96 -5.72
CA LEU A 94 -9.32 6.56 -4.36
C LEU A 94 -10.30 5.52 -3.81
N ASN A 95 -11.60 5.75 -3.97
CA ASN A 95 -12.65 4.84 -3.50
C ASN A 95 -12.47 3.45 -4.12
N ARG A 96 -12.30 3.40 -5.44
CA ARG A 96 -12.07 2.14 -6.16
C ARG A 96 -10.76 1.48 -5.80
N HIS A 97 -9.71 2.27 -5.60
CA HIS A 97 -8.40 1.77 -5.21
C HIS A 97 -8.45 1.11 -3.84
N LEU A 98 -9.03 1.75 -2.83
CA LEU A 98 -9.07 1.25 -1.45
C LEU A 98 -10.04 0.08 -1.27
N TRP A 99 -11.16 0.05 -2.00
CA TRP A 99 -12.12 -1.06 -1.99
C TRP A 99 -11.76 -2.22 -2.93
N TRP A 100 -10.63 -2.12 -3.63
CA TRP A 100 -10.20 -3.07 -4.66
C TRP A 100 -11.28 -3.31 -5.73
N LEU A 101 -11.99 -2.24 -6.11
CA LEU A 101 -13.03 -2.26 -7.13
C LEU A 101 -12.42 -2.28 -8.54
N PRO A 102 -13.20 -2.67 -9.56
CA PRO A 102 -12.79 -2.53 -10.95
C PRO A 102 -12.40 -1.09 -11.28
N LYS A 103 -11.25 -0.94 -11.94
CA LYS A 103 -10.67 0.33 -12.38
C LYS A 103 -10.50 0.32 -13.89
N SER A 104 -10.82 1.44 -14.53
CA SER A 104 -10.54 1.62 -15.96
C SER A 104 -9.08 2.09 -16.17
N PRO A 105 -8.49 1.81 -17.34
CA PRO A 105 -7.18 2.36 -17.72
C PRO A 105 -7.12 3.90 -17.62
N GLY A 106 -6.17 4.45 -16.85
CA GLY A 106 -6.00 5.89 -16.62
C GLY A 106 -6.77 6.42 -15.39
N HIS A 107 -7.44 5.54 -14.65
CA HIS A 107 -8.34 5.92 -13.57
C HIS A 107 -7.63 6.07 -12.22
N SER A 108 -6.65 5.22 -11.92
CA SER A 108 -5.98 5.22 -10.62
C SER A 108 -4.48 5.16 -10.80
N ASN A 109 -3.84 6.25 -10.39
CA ASN A 109 -2.39 6.33 -10.34
C ASN A 109 -1.81 5.87 -9.00
N PHE A 110 -2.61 5.24 -8.12
CA PHE A 110 -2.18 4.87 -6.77
C PHE A 110 -1.48 3.51 -6.69
N VAL A 111 -0.58 3.39 -5.71
CA VAL A 111 0.07 2.14 -5.30
C VAL A 111 -0.08 2.01 -3.78
N SER A 112 -0.67 0.91 -3.32
CA SER A 112 -0.79 0.64 -1.88
C SER A 112 0.49 0.08 -1.27
N TRP A 113 0.76 0.54 -0.06
CA TRP A 113 1.81 0.10 0.84
C TRP A 113 1.20 -0.12 2.22
N THR A 114 1.80 -0.98 3.04
CA THR A 114 1.40 -1.16 4.44
C THR A 114 2.57 -0.87 5.37
N SER A 115 2.30 -0.30 6.54
CA SER A 115 3.24 -0.22 7.66
C SER A 115 3.28 -1.50 8.50
N SER A 116 2.51 -2.53 8.14
CA SER A 116 2.40 -3.77 8.89
C SER A 116 3.06 -4.92 8.13
N PHE A 117 4.24 -5.34 8.58
CA PHE A 117 4.85 -6.56 8.06
C PHE A 117 3.95 -7.78 8.31
N LEU A 118 3.28 -7.84 9.47
CA LEU A 118 2.29 -8.88 9.78
C LEU A 118 1.15 -8.95 8.77
N PHE A 119 0.64 -7.79 8.34
CA PHE A 119 -0.40 -7.75 7.31
C PHE A 119 0.16 -8.25 5.96
N ALA A 120 1.38 -7.85 5.60
CA ALA A 120 2.03 -8.33 4.39
C ALA A 120 2.17 -9.86 4.39
N LEU A 121 2.65 -10.45 5.48
CA LEU A 121 2.73 -11.92 5.65
C LEU A 121 1.36 -12.60 5.57
N LYS A 122 0.34 -12.06 6.25
CA LYS A 122 -1.04 -12.59 6.15
C LYS A 122 -1.58 -12.51 4.73
N LEU A 123 -1.28 -11.44 4.00
CA LEU A 123 -1.67 -11.31 2.59
C LEU A 123 -0.98 -12.36 1.71
N VAL A 124 0.30 -12.67 1.95
CA VAL A 124 0.99 -13.79 1.28
C VAL A 124 0.23 -15.11 1.49
N ILE A 125 -0.12 -15.44 2.75
CA ILE A 125 -0.86 -16.65 3.09
C ILE A 125 -2.24 -16.67 2.42
N TYR A 126 -2.97 -15.54 2.43
CA TYR A 126 -4.23 -15.43 1.72
C TYR A 126 -4.10 -15.70 0.23
N LEU A 127 -3.12 -15.08 -0.44
CA LEU A 127 -2.87 -15.25 -1.88
C LEU A 127 -2.58 -16.72 -2.20
N ARG A 128 -1.75 -17.40 -1.39
CA ARG A 128 -1.49 -18.83 -1.52
C ARG A 128 -2.76 -19.67 -1.41
N HIS A 129 -3.58 -19.44 -0.38
CA HIS A 129 -4.75 -20.30 -0.15
C HIS A 129 -5.93 -20.02 -1.08
N ARG A 130 -6.21 -18.74 -1.35
CA ARG A 130 -7.41 -18.29 -2.07
C ARG A 130 -7.18 -18.10 -3.56
N ARG A 131 -5.98 -17.68 -3.97
CA ARG A 131 -5.62 -17.53 -5.39
C ARG A 131 -4.73 -18.66 -5.91
N LYS A 132 -4.34 -19.60 -5.04
CA LYS A 132 -3.49 -20.76 -5.40
C LYS A 132 -2.15 -20.36 -6.02
N LEU A 133 -1.66 -19.16 -5.69
CA LEU A 133 -0.35 -18.72 -6.12
C LEU A 133 0.74 -19.49 -5.39
N SER A 134 1.82 -19.78 -6.10
CA SER A 134 3.03 -20.33 -5.52
C SER A 134 3.76 -19.26 -4.69
N LEU A 135 4.50 -19.65 -3.67
CA LEU A 135 5.26 -18.70 -2.86
C LEU A 135 6.39 -18.03 -3.66
N GLU A 136 6.87 -18.70 -4.70
CA GLU A 136 7.89 -18.22 -5.64
C GLU A 136 7.36 -17.07 -6.53
N GLU A 137 6.05 -16.97 -6.69
CA GLU A 137 5.41 -15.90 -7.48
C GLU A 137 5.12 -14.65 -6.63
N ILE A 138 5.25 -14.76 -5.30
CA ILE A 138 4.90 -13.70 -4.37
C ILE A 138 6.17 -13.08 -3.78
N HIS A 139 6.30 -11.77 -3.93
CA HIS A 139 7.45 -11.02 -3.43
C HIS A 139 6.98 -9.97 -2.42
N ILE A 140 7.78 -9.74 -1.38
CA ILE A 140 7.59 -8.61 -0.48
C ILE A 140 8.68 -7.59 -0.77
N VAL A 141 8.25 -6.39 -1.17
CA VAL A 141 9.11 -5.22 -1.34
C VAL A 141 9.09 -4.44 -0.04
N ILE A 142 10.28 -4.23 0.53
CA ILE A 142 10.51 -3.49 1.76
C ILE A 142 11.24 -2.22 1.35
N ILE A 143 10.66 -1.04 1.59
CA ILE A 143 11.30 0.24 1.25
C ILE A 143 11.72 0.99 2.51
N ASN A 144 12.83 1.70 2.45
CA ASN A 144 13.22 2.68 3.46
C ASN A 144 12.71 4.06 3.05
N THR A 145 11.64 4.52 3.69
CA THR A 145 10.94 5.77 3.32
C THR A 145 11.79 7.01 3.53
N LYS A 146 12.81 6.97 4.41
CA LYS A 146 13.74 8.09 4.65
C LYS A 146 14.62 8.40 3.43
N ARG A 147 14.74 7.46 2.48
CA ARG A 147 15.50 7.62 1.23
C ARG A 147 14.65 8.18 0.09
N PHE A 148 13.42 8.56 0.38
CA PHE A 148 12.50 9.20 -0.55
C PHE A 148 12.26 10.66 -0.13
N PRO A 149 12.00 11.57 -1.09
CA PRO A 149 11.48 12.90 -0.78
C PRO A 149 10.21 12.82 0.08
N LYS A 150 9.96 13.90 0.83
CA LYS A 150 8.72 14.06 1.59
C LYS A 150 7.50 13.98 0.65
N LEU A 151 6.38 13.51 1.18
CA LEU A 151 5.11 13.36 0.47
C LEU A 151 5.11 12.39 -0.71
N VAL A 152 6.13 11.52 -0.87
CA VAL A 152 6.02 10.38 -1.79
C VAL A 152 4.99 9.36 -1.28
N PHE A 153 4.89 9.20 0.04
CA PHE A 153 3.93 8.33 0.69
C PHE A 153 3.00 9.17 1.56
N VAL A 154 1.71 8.87 1.54
CA VAL A 154 0.70 9.52 2.37
C VAL A 154 -0.24 8.45 2.94
N ARG A 155 -0.57 8.56 4.22
CA ARG A 155 -1.56 7.68 4.87
C ARG A 155 -2.91 7.79 4.17
N ASP A 156 -3.57 6.66 3.89
CA ASP A 156 -4.90 6.64 3.25
C ASP A 156 -5.91 7.56 3.96
N ALA A 157 -5.88 7.59 5.30
CA ALA A 157 -6.74 8.42 6.14
C ALA A 157 -6.74 9.91 5.75
N TYR A 158 -5.58 10.50 5.48
CA TYR A 158 -5.50 11.91 5.06
C TYR A 158 -6.14 12.14 3.68
N LEU A 159 -6.06 11.15 2.78
CA LEU A 159 -6.67 11.21 1.45
C LEU A 159 -8.19 10.98 1.52
N ILE A 160 -8.64 10.06 2.37
CA ILE A 160 -10.06 9.80 2.62
C ILE A 160 -10.72 11.06 3.17
N ASP A 161 -10.16 11.65 4.23
CA ASP A 161 -10.69 12.86 4.86
C ASP A 161 -10.84 14.00 3.84
N LYS A 162 -9.79 14.23 3.03
CA LYS A 162 -9.81 15.23 1.97
C LYS A 162 -10.91 15.01 0.93
N TYR A 163 -10.99 13.81 0.37
CA TYR A 163 -11.78 13.56 -0.85
C TYR A 163 -13.18 13.01 -0.59
N THR A 164 -13.53 12.67 0.66
CA THR A 164 -14.85 12.09 1.00
C THR A 164 -16.01 12.93 0.46
N LYS A 165 -15.98 14.26 0.63
CA LYS A 165 -17.06 15.16 0.16
C LYS A 165 -17.12 15.32 -1.35
N SER A 166 -16.08 14.90 -2.08
CA SER A 166 -16.01 15.00 -3.54
C SER A 166 -16.49 13.72 -4.24
N LEU A 167 -16.73 12.64 -3.49
CA LEU A 167 -17.22 11.38 -4.05
C LEU A 167 -18.68 11.57 -4.49
N LYS A 168 -18.95 11.31 -5.77
CA LYS A 168 -20.31 11.36 -6.33
C LYS A 168 -21.06 10.06 -6.05
N GLU A 169 -22.39 10.13 -5.97
CA GLU A 169 -23.23 8.97 -5.64
C GLU A 169 -23.16 7.85 -6.69
N ASP A 170 -22.91 8.17 -7.97
CA ASP A 170 -22.73 7.20 -9.06
C ASP A 170 -21.42 6.41 -8.97
N ALA A 171 -20.44 6.90 -8.20
CA ALA A 171 -19.19 6.19 -7.90
C ALA A 171 -19.32 5.21 -6.71
N ILE A 172 -20.47 5.21 -6.02
CA ILE A 172 -20.71 4.39 -4.84
C ILE A 172 -21.33 3.06 -5.25
N LEU A 173 -20.70 1.97 -4.80
CA LEU A 173 -21.16 0.62 -5.07
C LEU A 173 -21.66 -0.03 -3.79
N TYR A 174 -22.52 -1.02 -3.93
CA TYR A 174 -22.98 -1.85 -2.81
C TYR A 174 -22.48 -3.27 -3.00
N ASP A 175 -22.05 -3.92 -1.92
CA ASP A 175 -21.77 -5.35 -1.96
C ASP A 175 -23.06 -6.20 -1.89
N ARG A 176 -22.90 -7.53 -1.87
CA ARG A 176 -24.05 -8.47 -1.84
C ARG A 176 -24.88 -8.36 -0.54
N ASN A 177 -24.32 -7.77 0.51
CA ASN A 177 -24.98 -7.55 1.80
C ASN A 177 -25.52 -6.12 1.91
N CYS A 178 -25.64 -5.40 0.79
CA CYS A 178 -26.04 -3.98 0.75
C CYS A 178 -25.09 -3.06 1.53
N TYR A 179 -23.84 -3.46 1.72
CA TYR A 179 -22.84 -2.60 2.37
C TYR A 179 -22.35 -1.53 1.40
N ARG A 180 -22.45 -0.26 1.79
CA ARG A 180 -22.04 0.92 1.01
C ARG A 180 -20.52 0.99 0.90
N LYS A 181 -19.98 0.91 -0.32
CA LYS A 181 -18.54 1.04 -0.61
C LYS A 181 -18.20 2.46 -1.00
N SER A 182 -18.03 3.29 0.01
CA SER A 182 -17.72 4.71 -0.12
C SER A 182 -16.53 5.10 0.76
N LEU A 183 -16.04 6.33 0.59
CA LEU A 183 -14.93 6.87 1.38
C LEU A 183 -15.33 7.13 2.84
N ASP A 184 -16.56 7.59 3.10
CA ASP A 184 -17.13 7.74 4.45
C ASP A 184 -17.24 6.40 5.17
N SER A 185 -17.68 5.34 4.47
CA SER A 185 -17.74 4.00 5.05
C SER A 185 -16.35 3.47 5.41
N LEU A 186 -15.34 3.71 4.54
CA LEU A 186 -13.93 3.39 4.87
C LEU A 186 -13.43 4.20 6.07
N TRP A 187 -13.74 5.50 6.13
CA TRP A 187 -13.36 6.36 7.24
C TRP A 187 -13.89 5.80 8.56
N GLU A 188 -15.19 5.49 8.63
CA GLU A 188 -15.78 4.87 9.81
C GLU A 188 -15.11 3.57 10.21
N MET A 189 -14.80 2.70 9.24
CA MET A 189 -14.07 1.47 9.49
C MET A 189 -12.69 1.73 10.12
N ARG A 190 -11.95 2.73 9.62
CA ARG A 190 -10.64 3.11 10.19
C ARG A 190 -10.77 3.57 11.63
N GLN A 191 -11.80 4.38 11.93
CA GLN A 191 -12.06 4.87 13.29
C GLN A 191 -12.49 3.75 14.26
N LYS A 192 -13.17 2.71 13.75
CA LYS A 192 -13.58 1.52 14.51
C LYS A 192 -12.46 0.48 14.69
N GLY A 193 -11.22 0.78 14.28
CA GLY A 193 -10.05 -0.09 14.46
C GLY A 193 -9.76 -1.05 13.30
N TYR A 194 -10.53 -0.99 12.21
CA TYR A 194 -10.29 -1.77 10.99
C TYR A 194 -9.24 -1.09 10.11
N TYR A 195 -8.02 -0.95 10.64
CA TYR A 195 -6.92 -0.28 9.95
C TYR A 195 -5.62 -1.08 9.97
N PHE A 196 -5.18 -1.49 8.78
CA PHE A 196 -3.96 -2.28 8.59
C PHE A 196 -2.73 -1.42 8.21
N GLY A 197 -2.76 -0.12 8.46
CA GLY A 197 -1.61 0.76 8.23
C GLY A 197 -1.35 1.06 6.76
N GLU A 198 -2.40 1.33 5.97
CA GLU A 198 -2.27 1.61 4.54
C GLU A 198 -1.71 3.02 4.25
N PHE A 199 -0.75 3.07 3.33
CA PHE A 199 -0.14 4.26 2.75
C PHE A 199 -0.20 4.17 1.23
N LEU A 200 -0.33 5.29 0.55
CA LEU A 200 -0.36 5.35 -0.91
C LEU A 200 0.85 6.13 -1.42
N SER A 201 1.47 5.59 -2.48
CA SER A 201 2.30 6.37 -3.42
C SER A 201 1.56 6.51 -4.75
N GLN A 202 2.11 7.25 -5.69
CA GLN A 202 1.51 7.40 -7.02
C GLN A 202 2.53 7.31 -8.16
N GLY A 203 2.06 6.91 -9.34
CA GLY A 203 2.89 6.82 -10.54
C GLY A 203 3.88 5.66 -10.55
N ALA A 204 5.00 5.92 -11.21
CA ALA A 204 6.19 5.09 -11.13
C ALA A 204 7.04 5.52 -9.93
N LEU A 205 7.55 4.54 -9.19
CA LEU A 205 8.43 4.73 -8.07
C LEU A 205 9.72 3.93 -8.29
N CYS A 206 10.85 4.63 -8.46
CA CYS A 206 12.15 4.00 -8.46
C CYS A 206 12.51 3.54 -7.04
N ILE A 207 12.77 2.24 -6.89
CA ILE A 207 13.14 1.59 -5.63
C ILE A 207 14.61 1.14 -5.61
N GLU A 208 15.37 1.43 -6.67
CA GLU A 208 16.81 1.16 -6.75
C GLU A 208 17.51 1.80 -5.57
N GLY A 209 18.24 0.98 -4.82
CA GLY A 209 19.00 1.47 -3.68
C GLY A 209 18.20 2.05 -2.54
N LYS A 210 16.89 1.78 -2.51
CA LYS A 210 15.97 2.27 -1.47
C LYS A 210 15.10 1.16 -0.92
N SER A 211 15.30 -0.07 -1.40
CA SER A 211 14.48 -1.22 -1.08
C SER A 211 15.28 -2.52 -0.98
N SER A 212 14.62 -3.50 -0.38
CA SER A 212 14.93 -4.92 -0.50
C SER A 212 13.70 -5.62 -1.06
N VAL A 213 13.91 -6.55 -1.99
CA VAL A 213 12.85 -7.41 -2.53
C VAL A 213 13.14 -8.83 -2.05
N VAL A 214 12.19 -9.46 -1.39
CA VAL A 214 12.36 -10.81 -0.83
C VAL A 214 11.27 -11.73 -1.37
N CYS A 215 11.66 -12.93 -1.80
CA CYS A 215 10.71 -13.94 -2.24
C CYS A 215 10.01 -14.57 -1.03
N ALA A 216 8.69 -14.80 -1.11
CA ALA A 216 7.95 -15.40 -0.02
C ALA A 216 8.37 -16.86 0.26
N ALA A 217 8.87 -17.57 -0.76
CA ALA A 217 9.43 -18.91 -0.59
C ALA A 217 10.71 -18.89 0.26
N GLU A 218 11.56 -17.87 0.10
CA GLU A 218 12.76 -17.69 0.91
C GLU A 218 12.41 -17.35 2.36
N LEU A 219 11.44 -16.46 2.57
CA LEU A 219 10.93 -16.15 3.90
C LEU A 219 10.38 -17.40 4.60
N ALA A 220 9.65 -18.25 3.88
CA ALA A 220 9.16 -19.52 4.40
C ALA A 220 10.32 -20.45 4.79
N ARG A 221 11.32 -20.61 3.91
CA ARG A 221 12.51 -21.44 4.17
C ARG A 221 13.33 -20.95 5.37
N CYS A 222 13.33 -19.66 5.64
CA CYS A 222 13.95 -19.06 6.83
C CYS A 222 13.07 -19.15 8.08
N GLY A 223 11.92 -19.84 8.02
CA GLY A 223 11.05 -20.15 9.15
C GLY A 223 10.10 -19.04 9.57
N ILE A 224 9.87 -17.99 8.76
CA ILE A 224 9.00 -16.86 9.18
C ILE A 224 7.57 -17.31 9.54
N PHE A 225 7.06 -18.33 8.85
CA PHE A 225 5.72 -18.86 9.07
C PHE A 225 5.67 -19.91 10.21
N GLU A 226 6.82 -20.43 10.62
CA GLU A 226 6.96 -21.36 11.74
C GLU A 226 7.01 -20.61 13.08
N LEU A 227 7.55 -19.38 13.06
CA LEU A 227 7.58 -18.50 14.24
C LEU A 227 6.17 -18.12 14.74
N HIS A 228 5.18 -18.09 13.85
CA HIS A 228 3.80 -17.77 14.17
C HIS A 228 2.84 -18.66 13.36
N PRO A 229 2.56 -19.88 13.85
CA PRO A 229 1.62 -20.81 13.22
C PRO A 229 0.23 -20.20 13.03
N GLU A 230 -0.15 -19.22 13.86
CA GLU A 230 -1.43 -18.52 13.75
C GLU A 230 -1.54 -17.69 12.46
N PHE A 231 -0.43 -17.46 11.74
CA PHE A 231 -0.47 -16.93 10.38
C PHE A 231 -1.24 -17.84 9.42
N LEU A 232 -1.22 -19.15 9.65
CA LEU A 232 -1.89 -20.15 8.83
C LEU A 232 -3.38 -20.29 9.17
N GLU A 233 -3.83 -19.75 10.30
CA GLU A 233 -5.24 -19.75 10.68
C GLU A 233 -6.05 -18.76 9.82
N GLY A 234 -7.11 -19.28 9.21
CA GLY A 234 -8.02 -18.54 8.35
C GLY A 234 -8.99 -17.67 9.13
N SER A 235 -8.57 -16.50 9.62
CA SER A 235 -9.51 -15.52 10.16
C SER A 235 -10.06 -14.63 9.03
N ILE A 236 -11.35 -14.32 9.05
CA ILE A 236 -11.99 -13.34 8.16
C ILE A 236 -11.72 -11.90 8.65
N GLU A 237 -11.25 -11.74 9.89
CA GLU A 237 -11.03 -10.46 10.56
C GLU A 237 -9.54 -10.07 10.63
N TRP A 238 -8.84 -10.02 9.49
CA TRP A 238 -7.39 -9.74 9.49
C TRP A 238 -7.04 -8.42 10.15
N ALA A 239 -7.83 -7.37 9.91
CA ALA A 239 -7.58 -6.05 10.48
C ALA A 239 -7.63 -6.11 12.02
N ASN A 240 -8.66 -6.74 12.59
CA ASN A 240 -8.78 -6.89 14.04
C ASN A 240 -7.66 -7.77 14.62
N TRP A 241 -7.31 -8.87 13.94
CA TRP A 241 -6.22 -9.73 14.40
C TRP A 241 -4.88 -8.98 14.41
N VAL A 242 -4.54 -8.26 13.31
CA VAL A 242 -3.32 -7.45 13.22
C VAL A 242 -3.33 -6.34 14.28
N THR A 243 -4.45 -5.65 14.48
CA THR A 243 -4.59 -4.62 15.51
C THR A 243 -4.35 -5.19 16.91
N ARG A 244 -4.98 -6.33 17.26
CA ARG A 244 -4.76 -6.99 18.55
C ARG A 244 -3.30 -7.38 18.76
N ARG A 245 -2.65 -7.94 17.74
CA ARG A 245 -1.23 -8.33 17.84
C ARG A 245 -0.31 -7.12 17.97
N ARG A 246 -0.61 -6.01 17.28
CA ARG A 246 0.13 -4.74 17.41
C ARG A 246 0.02 -4.10 18.79
N GLN A 247 -1.07 -4.33 19.53
CA GLN A 247 -1.23 -3.82 20.90
C GLN A 247 -0.48 -4.65 21.95
N GLN A 248 -0.14 -5.90 21.60
CA GLN A 248 0.58 -6.82 22.49
C GLN A 248 2.11 -6.68 22.37
N TRP A 249 2.58 -5.92 21.40
CA TRP A 249 4.00 -5.72 21.05
C TRP A 249 4.39 -4.27 21.29
#